data_AF-A0A520BKF9-F1
#
_entry.id   AF-A0A520BKF9-F1
#
_cell.length_a   1.000
_cell.length_b   1.000
_cell.length_c   1.000
_cell.angle_alpha   90.00
_cell.angle_beta   90.00
_cell.angle_gamma   90.00
#
_symmetry.space_group_name_H-M   'P 1'
#
loop_
_entity.id
_entity.type
_entity.pdbx_description
1 polymer ?
#
loop_
_entity_poly.entity_id
_entity_poly.type
_entity_poly.pdbx_seq_one_letter_code
_entity_poly.pdbx_strand_id
1 'polypeptide(L)'
;MPAFTIWRHPKPRGAEGRCIGGRTDLAVDPRKAKRLAHRIRANARRHALPREVVTSPLARAADVGRWLKRWGFRWRVDAALAEMDFGAWDGRGWS
;
A
#
# COMPACT_ATOMS: atom_id res chain seq x y z
N MET A 1 -23.82 3.40 8.39
CA MET A 1 -22.64 2.58 8.72
C MET A 1 -21.44 3.13 7.94
N PRO A 2 -20.26 3.28 8.54
CA PRO A 2 -19.06 3.68 7.78
C PRO A 2 -18.73 2.59 6.75
N ALA A 3 -18.47 3.00 5.51
CA ALA A 3 -18.05 2.11 4.44
C ALA A 3 -16.58 2.40 4.09
N PHE A 4 -15.75 1.36 4.09
CA PHE A 4 -14.33 1.47 3.73
C PHE A 4 -14.08 0.83 2.36
N THR A 5 -13.24 1.46 1.55
CA THR A 5 -12.71 0.83 0.34
C THR A 5 -11.28 0.37 0.60
N ILE A 6 -11.05 -0.94 0.50
CA ILE A 6 -9.75 -1.56 0.76
C ILE A 6 -9.01 -1.77 -0.56
N TRP A 7 -7.73 -1.38 -0.60
CA TRP A 7 -6.87 -1.53 -1.78
C TRP A 7 -5.61 -2.30 -1.39
N ARG A 8 -5.26 -3.31 -2.19
CA ARG A 8 -3.96 -3.97 -2.08
C ARG A 8 -2.88 -3.11 -2.74
N HIS A 9 -1.69 -3.06 -2.14
CA HIS A 9 -0.53 -2.40 -2.73
C HIS A 9 -0.14 -3.02 -4.09
N PRO A 10 0.57 -2.28 -4.96
CA PRO A 10 1.08 -2.85 -6.21
C PRO A 10 2.08 -3.98 -5.94
N LYS A 11 2.31 -4.85 -6.94
CA LYS A 11 3.33 -5.91 -6.83
C LYS A 11 4.71 -5.28 -6.54
N PRO A 12 5.36 -5.62 -5.41
CA PRO A 12 6.71 -5.15 -5.10
C PRO A 12 7.75 -5.75 -6.04
N ARG A 13 8.89 -5.08 -6.20
CA ARG A 13 10.04 -5.59 -6.97
C ARG A 13 10.84 -6.57 -6.12
N GLY A 14 11.25 -7.71 -6.69
CA GLY A 14 12.07 -8.70 -5.99
C GLY A 14 11.27 -9.55 -5.00
N ALA A 15 9.97 -9.64 -5.20
CA ALA A 15 9.05 -10.49 -4.42
C ALA A 15 8.80 -11.85 -5.08
N GLU A 16 9.25 -12.02 -6.33
CA GLU A 16 9.08 -13.24 -7.11
C GLU A 16 9.65 -14.45 -6.37
N GLY A 17 8.80 -15.46 -6.16
CA GLY A 17 9.19 -16.70 -5.51
C GLY A 17 9.50 -16.60 -4.02
N ARG A 18 9.23 -15.45 -3.36
CA ARG A 18 9.59 -15.22 -1.95
C ARG A 18 8.37 -15.01 -1.07
N CYS A 19 8.45 -15.49 0.17
CA CYS A 19 7.52 -15.14 1.24
C CYS A 19 7.89 -13.75 1.76
N ILE A 20 7.00 -12.77 1.60
CA ILE A 20 7.27 -11.37 1.95
C ILE A 20 6.29 -10.92 3.02
N GLY A 21 6.79 -10.79 4.25
CA GLY A 21 6.04 -10.36 5.42
C GLY A 21 6.27 -8.89 5.77
N GLY A 22 6.03 -8.57 7.03
CA GLY A 22 6.19 -7.23 7.60
C GLY A 22 7.65 -6.78 7.78
N ARG A 23 8.63 -7.70 7.83
CA ARG A 23 10.05 -7.36 8.07
C ARG A 23 10.79 -7.05 6.78
N THR A 24 10.39 -7.66 5.66
CA THR A 24 10.98 -7.36 4.36
C THR A 24 10.28 -6.18 3.69
N ASP A 25 10.92 -5.01 3.75
CA ASP A 25 10.40 -3.82 3.08
C ASP A 25 10.84 -3.72 1.62
N LEU A 26 9.95 -4.15 0.71
CA LEU A 26 10.18 -4.08 -0.73
C LEU A 26 9.50 -2.85 -1.34
N ALA A 27 10.26 -2.13 -2.17
CA ALA A 27 9.74 -1.03 -2.97
C ALA A 27 8.90 -1.53 -4.16
N VAL A 28 8.00 -0.67 -4.63
CA VAL A 28 7.22 -0.87 -5.86
C VAL A 28 7.75 -0.02 -7.01
N ASP A 29 7.38 -0.36 -8.24
CA ASP A 29 7.59 0.54 -9.38
C ASP A 29 6.84 1.87 -9.14
N PRO A 30 7.52 3.04 -9.16
CA PRO A 30 6.88 4.34 -8.98
C PRO A 30 5.70 4.59 -9.92
N ARG A 31 5.74 4.08 -11.15
CA ARG A 31 4.65 4.18 -12.12
C ARG A 31 3.43 3.36 -11.67
N LYS A 32 3.65 2.20 -11.05
CA LYS A 32 2.56 1.37 -10.51
C LYS A 32 1.95 2.00 -9.25
N ALA A 33 2.77 2.56 -8.37
CA ALA A 33 2.28 3.31 -7.19
C ALA A 33 1.42 4.51 -7.62
N LYS A 34 1.90 5.33 -8.55
CA LYS A 34 1.16 6.47 -9.09
C LYS A 34 -0.15 6.05 -9.77
N ARG A 35 -0.13 4.95 -10.52
CA ARG A 35 -1.33 4.39 -11.18
C ARG A 35 -2.40 3.98 -10.17
N LEU A 36 -2.02 3.30 -9.09
CA LEU A 36 -2.95 2.95 -8.03
C LEU A 36 -3.49 4.19 -7.32
N ALA A 37 -2.64 5.17 -7.02
CA ALA A 37 -3.09 6.44 -6.45
C ALA A 37 -4.13 7.13 -7.37
N HIS A 38 -3.96 7.11 -8.68
CA HIS A 38 -4.95 7.64 -9.62
C HIS A 38 -6.29 6.90 -9.54
N ARG A 39 -6.27 5.57 -9.41
CA ARG A 39 -7.49 4.75 -9.23
C ARG A 39 -8.22 5.10 -7.93
N ILE A 40 -7.49 5.23 -6.83
CA ILE A 40 -8.05 5.64 -5.53
C ILE A 40 -8.68 7.03 -5.64
N ARG A 41 -7.99 7.98 -6.25
CA ARG A 41 -8.52 9.34 -6.48
C ARG A 41 -9.78 9.34 -7.34
N ALA A 42 -9.81 8.55 -8.41
CA ALA A 42 -10.98 8.42 -9.28
C ALA A 42 -12.17 7.81 -8.54
N ASN A 43 -11.93 6.77 -7.73
CA ASN A 43 -12.95 6.15 -6.88
C ASN A 43 -13.52 7.14 -5.85
N ALA A 44 -12.65 7.86 -5.16
CA ALA A 44 -13.06 8.87 -4.18
C ALA A 44 -13.94 9.95 -4.82
N ARG A 45 -13.58 10.42 -6.04
CA ARG A 45 -14.39 11.38 -6.80
C ARG A 45 -15.74 10.79 -7.20
N ARG A 46 -15.76 9.58 -7.76
CA ARG A 46 -16.99 8.92 -8.24
C ARG A 46 -18.02 8.71 -7.13
N HIS A 47 -17.54 8.40 -5.93
CA HIS A 47 -18.38 8.05 -4.78
C HIS A 47 -18.45 9.16 -3.72
N ALA A 48 -18.00 10.38 -4.06
CA ALA A 48 -17.95 11.52 -3.13
C ALA A 48 -17.32 11.19 -1.77
N LEU A 49 -16.29 10.33 -1.75
CA LEU A 49 -15.61 9.94 -0.53
C LEU A 49 -14.66 11.05 -0.03
N PRO A 50 -14.41 11.13 1.28
CA PRO A 50 -13.38 12.00 1.82
C PRO A 50 -12.02 11.74 1.17
N ARG A 51 -11.20 12.78 1.05
CA ARG A 51 -9.79 12.67 0.61
C ARG A 51 -8.91 12.20 1.77
N GLU A 52 -9.29 11.11 2.42
CA GLU A 52 -8.51 10.48 3.50
C GLU A 52 -8.02 9.11 3.05
N VAL A 53 -6.77 8.79 3.42
CA VAL A 53 -6.20 7.46 3.18
C VAL A 53 -5.33 7.06 4.35
N VAL A 54 -5.44 5.80 4.76
CA VAL A 54 -4.58 5.17 5.75
C VAL A 54 -3.80 4.05 5.05
N THR A 55 -2.50 3.97 5.28
CA THR A 55 -1.65 2.92 4.70
C THR A 55 -0.80 2.25 5.76
N SER A 56 -0.38 1.02 5.47
CA SER A 56 0.78 0.39 6.10
C SER A 56 2.04 1.28 6.01
N PRO A 57 2.99 1.18 6.97
CA PRO A 57 4.27 1.87 6.88
C PRO A 57 5.19 1.34 5.76
N LEU A 58 4.98 0.11 5.29
CA LEU A 58 5.84 -0.56 4.31
C LEU A 58 5.83 0.19 2.97
N ALA A 59 7.00 0.34 2.34
CA ALA A 59 7.23 1.13 1.14
C ALA A 59 6.21 0.81 0.03
N ARG A 60 5.92 -0.47 -0.19
CA ARG A 60 4.92 -0.94 -1.16
C ARG A 60 3.54 -0.28 -1.02
N ALA A 61 3.10 0.05 0.19
CA ALA A 61 1.86 0.79 0.45
C ALA A 61 2.10 2.30 0.61
N ALA A 62 3.13 2.67 1.37
CA ALA A 62 3.46 4.07 1.68
C ALA A 62 3.76 4.89 0.41
N ASP A 63 4.34 4.29 -0.63
CA ASP A 63 4.56 4.95 -1.92
C ASP A 63 3.28 5.47 -2.57
N VAL A 64 2.16 4.76 -2.39
CA VAL A 64 0.84 5.19 -2.87
C VAL A 64 0.35 6.39 -2.05
N GLY A 65 0.48 6.32 -0.72
CA GLY A 65 0.15 7.40 0.20
C GLY A 65 0.92 8.68 -0.09
N ARG A 66 2.23 8.57 -0.43
CA ARG A 66 3.08 9.71 -0.84
C ARG A 66 2.53 10.43 -2.08
N TRP A 67 1.98 9.70 -3.05
CA TRP A 67 1.35 10.32 -4.23
C TRP A 67 0.02 10.98 -3.86
N LEU A 68 -0.82 10.32 -3.06
CA LEU A 68 -2.11 10.86 -2.65
C LEU A 68 -1.95 12.13 -1.80
N LYS A 69 -0.98 12.17 -0.86
CA LYS A 69 -0.64 13.37 -0.08
C LYS A 69 -0.28 14.54 -0.99
N ARG A 70 0.54 14.32 -2.02
CA ARG A 70 0.89 15.33 -3.03
C ARG A 70 -0.32 15.87 -3.80
N TRP A 71 -1.43 15.14 -3.83
CA TRP A 71 -2.68 15.57 -4.47
C TRP A 71 -3.75 16.05 -3.49
N GLY A 72 -3.34 16.38 -2.26
CA GLY A 72 -4.21 16.95 -1.24
C GLY A 72 -5.07 15.95 -0.48
N PHE A 73 -4.68 14.67 -0.46
CA PHE A 73 -5.28 13.71 0.49
C PHE A 73 -4.63 13.86 1.86
N ARG A 74 -5.44 13.76 2.92
CA ARG A 74 -4.94 13.51 4.27
C ARG A 74 -4.45 12.07 4.34
N TRP A 75 -3.13 11.91 4.36
CA TRP A 75 -2.49 10.60 4.47
C TRP A 75 -2.07 10.33 5.92
N ARG A 76 -2.53 9.22 6.47
CA ARG A 76 -2.06 8.65 7.74
C ARG A 76 -1.36 7.33 7.50
N VAL A 77 -0.35 7.04 8.31
CA VAL A 77 0.31 5.74 8.34
C VAL A 77 -0.08 5.05 9.64
N ASP A 78 -0.44 3.79 9.55
CA ASP A 78 -0.84 2.99 10.71
C ASP A 78 -0.03 1.69 10.74
N ALA A 79 0.71 1.48 11.83
CA ALA A 79 1.53 0.30 12.03
C ALA A 79 0.69 -0.99 12.15
N ALA A 80 -0.57 -0.89 12.58
CA ALA A 80 -1.48 -2.04 12.64
C ALA A 80 -1.86 -2.57 11.24
N LEU A 81 -1.60 -1.80 10.17
CA LEU A 81 -1.77 -2.25 8.78
C LEU A 81 -0.49 -2.87 8.19
N ALA A 82 0.58 -3.05 8.98
CA ALA A 82 1.74 -3.80 8.54
C ALA A 82 1.35 -5.23 8.16
N GLU A 83 2.02 -5.77 7.14
CA GLU A 83 1.90 -7.18 6.81
C GLU A 83 2.34 -8.04 8.00
N MET A 84 1.78 -9.23 8.12
CA MET A 84 2.12 -10.16 9.20
C MET A 84 3.63 -10.42 9.25
N ASP A 85 4.18 -10.55 10.46
CA ASP A 85 5.55 -11.02 10.65
C ASP A 85 5.60 -12.53 10.38
N PHE A 86 6.21 -12.92 9.26
CA PHE A 86 6.41 -14.33 8.90
C PHE A 86 7.67 -14.94 9.54
N GLY A 87 8.35 -14.22 10.44
CA GLY A 87 9.49 -14.70 11.18
C GLY A 87 10.63 -15.16 10.26
N ALA A 88 11.11 -16.38 10.47
CA ALA A 88 12.20 -16.96 9.69
C ALA A 88 11.88 -17.18 8.21
N TRP A 89 10.59 -17.16 7.83
CA TRP A 89 10.16 -17.29 6.44
C TRP A 89 10.26 -15.97 5.68
N ASP A 90 10.30 -14.82 6.37
CA ASP A 90 10.28 -13.52 5.70
C ASP A 90 11.54 -13.31 4.85
N GLY A 91 11.34 -13.02 3.57
CA GLY A 91 12.37 -12.87 2.56
C GLY A 91 12.94 -14.19 2.01
N ARG A 92 12.50 -15.36 2.50
CA ARG A 92 12.93 -16.67 1.97
C ARG A 92 12.11 -17.07 0.74
N GLY A 93 12.65 -18.00 -0.03
CA GLY A 93 11.90 -18.62 -1.13
C GLY A 93 10.70 -19.40 -0.59
N TRP A 94 9.63 -19.48 -1.36
CA TRP A 94 8.57 -20.46 -1.09
C TRP A 94 9.15 -21.86 -1.36
N SER A 95 9.21 -22.70 -0.32
CA SER A 95 9.66 -24.09 -0.34
C SER A 95 8.59 -25.00 0.25
#